data_AF-A0A941YV13-F1
#
_entry.id   AF-A0A941YV13-F1
#
_cell.length_a   1.000
_cell.length_b   1.000
_cell.length_c   1.000
_cell.angle_alpha   90.00
_cell.angle_beta   90.00
_cell.angle_gamma   90.00
#
_symmetry.space_group_name_H-M   'P 1'
#
loop_
_entity.id
_entity.type
_entity.pdbx_description
1 polymer ?
#
loop_
_entity_poly.entity_id
_entity_poly.type
_entity_poly.pdbx_seq_one_letter_code
_entity_poly.pdbx_strand_id
1 'polypeptide(L)'
;MTDTQKFPQPVSGIVTPRFGDIATFMRLPVFRDPAEVEIGLIGVPWDGGTTNRPGARHGPRQMRDLSTMMRRIHHVTGIAPYELARCGDLGDASVNPASVDDSLARIEKFYARVHAAGTIPLSAGGDHLVTLPIMRAIARNRAPLGLVHFDAHSDTWDTYFGDYKYTHGTPFRRAVEEGLLDPKRVVQIGIRGSLYNRDDNAWAIAQGMRVITIEEYFDLGVEQVIAEARHVVGDGPTYVSFDVDGLDPAYAPGT
;
A
#
# COMPACT_ATOMS: atom_id res chain seq x y z
N MET A 1 11.67 12.38 37.20
CA MET A 1 12.25 12.44 35.85
C MET A 1 12.34 11.01 35.34
N THR A 2 11.28 10.50 34.73
CA THR A 2 11.26 9.14 34.13
C THR A 2 11.18 9.32 32.63
N ASP A 3 12.26 9.84 32.06
CA ASP A 3 12.40 9.90 30.60
C ASP A 3 13.08 8.62 30.14
N THR A 4 12.26 7.63 29.81
CA THR A 4 12.70 6.44 29.08
C THR A 4 11.76 6.23 27.91
N GLN A 5 11.60 7.24 27.06
CA GLN A 5 11.05 7.01 25.73
C GLN A 5 12.05 6.16 24.94
N LYS A 6 11.81 4.85 24.89
CA LYS A 6 12.70 3.85 24.30
C LYS A 6 12.74 3.93 22.77
N PHE A 7 11.67 4.41 22.13
CA PHE A 7 11.49 4.43 20.68
C PHE A 7 11.19 5.84 20.15
N PRO A 8 11.49 6.10 18.85
CA PRO A 8 11.22 7.40 18.23
C PRO A 8 9.76 7.83 18.41
N GLN A 9 9.54 9.11 18.68
CA GLN A 9 8.22 9.67 18.94
C GLN A 9 7.88 10.79 17.95
N PRO A 10 6.60 10.95 17.60
CA PRO A 10 6.11 12.16 16.95
C PRO A 10 6.41 13.41 17.76
N VAL A 11 6.72 14.52 17.09
CA VAL A 11 6.78 15.84 17.74
C VAL A 11 5.43 16.13 18.41
N SER A 12 5.47 16.34 19.74
CA SER A 12 4.26 16.58 20.54
C SER A 12 3.50 17.81 20.07
N GLY A 13 2.22 17.64 19.77
CA GLY A 13 1.31 18.74 19.41
C GLY A 13 1.04 19.74 20.55
N ILE A 14 1.45 19.42 21.78
CA ILE A 14 1.37 20.32 22.95
C ILE A 14 2.58 21.25 23.02
N VAL A 15 3.73 20.81 22.50
CA VAL A 15 4.99 21.58 22.52
C VAL A 15 5.13 22.38 21.23
N THR A 16 4.96 21.71 20.09
CA THR A 16 5.01 22.34 18.77
C THR A 16 3.66 22.16 18.08
N PRO A 17 2.96 23.25 17.70
CA PRO A 17 1.66 23.15 17.05
C PRO A 17 1.76 22.31 15.77
N ARG A 18 0.66 21.66 15.40
CA ARG A 18 0.64 20.69 14.28
C ARG A 18 0.99 21.30 12.92
N PHE A 19 0.72 22.60 12.74
CA PHE A 19 1.04 23.36 11.53
C PHE A 19 2.49 23.85 11.48
N GLY A 20 3.31 23.60 12.51
CA GLY A 20 4.71 24.00 12.57
C GLY A 20 5.66 22.80 12.47
N ASP A 21 6.94 23.12 12.22
CA ASP A 21 8.05 22.17 11.99
C ASP A 21 8.02 21.50 10.60
N ILE A 22 9.04 20.68 10.32
CA ILE A 22 9.18 19.92 9.07
C ILE A 22 8.10 18.83 9.01
N ALA A 23 7.37 18.76 7.91
CA ALA A 23 6.33 17.76 7.67
C ALA A 23 6.92 16.41 7.22
N THR A 24 7.20 15.53 8.17
CA THR A 24 7.49 14.10 7.97
C THR A 24 6.24 13.26 8.23
N PHE A 25 6.24 11.99 7.81
CA PHE A 25 5.15 11.08 8.12
C PHE A 25 4.93 10.99 9.63
N MET A 26 3.71 11.32 10.06
CA MET A 26 3.28 11.32 11.45
C MET A 26 4.13 12.21 12.37
N ARG A 27 4.88 13.19 11.82
CA ARG A 27 5.87 14.00 12.53
C ARG A 27 6.97 13.17 13.22
N LEU A 28 7.28 11.98 12.70
CA LEU A 28 8.37 11.13 13.19
C LEU A 28 9.73 11.63 12.70
N PRO A 29 10.85 11.27 13.37
CA PRO A 29 12.18 11.53 12.86
C PRO A 29 12.42 10.84 11.51
N VAL A 30 13.29 11.45 10.69
CA VAL A 30 13.75 10.88 9.42
C VAL A 30 14.94 9.96 9.67
N PHE A 31 14.87 8.75 9.15
CA PHE A 31 15.97 7.78 9.18
C PHE A 31 16.48 7.51 7.76
N ARG A 32 17.77 7.24 7.62
CA ARG A 32 18.41 6.92 6.32
C ARG A 32 18.83 5.46 6.23
N ASP A 33 19.10 4.83 7.36
CA ASP A 33 19.32 3.40 7.45
C ASP A 33 18.02 2.69 7.88
N PRO A 34 17.45 1.79 7.05
CA PRO A 34 16.28 1.03 7.44
C PRO A 34 16.52 0.19 8.71
N ALA A 35 17.75 -0.25 9.00
CA ALA A 35 18.04 -1.05 10.19
C ALA A 35 17.78 -0.33 11.53
N GLU A 36 17.64 1.01 11.51
CA GLU A 36 17.31 1.80 12.69
C GLU A 36 15.83 1.68 13.10
N VAL A 37 14.96 1.21 12.20
CA VAL A 37 13.51 1.12 12.41
C VAL A 37 12.96 -0.28 12.16
N GLU A 38 11.95 -0.65 12.95
CA GLU A 38 11.18 -1.89 12.79
C GLU A 38 10.02 -1.69 11.80
N ILE A 39 9.44 -0.49 11.76
CA ILE A 39 8.41 -0.09 10.81
C ILE A 39 8.85 1.19 10.10
N GLY A 40 9.05 1.09 8.78
CA GLY A 40 9.47 2.20 7.94
C GLY A 40 8.30 2.81 7.18
N LEU A 41 8.01 4.09 7.44
CA LEU A 41 7.03 4.86 6.66
C LEU A 41 7.75 5.41 5.42
N ILE A 42 7.31 4.97 4.23
CA ILE A 42 8.04 5.19 2.98
C ILE A 42 7.10 5.81 1.94
N GLY A 43 7.50 6.91 1.31
CA GLY A 43 6.80 7.43 0.13
C GLY A 43 7.30 6.76 -1.15
N VAL A 44 6.42 6.54 -2.13
CA VAL A 44 6.79 6.11 -3.49
C VAL A 44 6.15 7.07 -4.50
N PRO A 45 6.72 8.27 -4.71
CA PRO A 45 6.10 9.36 -5.47
C PRO A 45 6.17 9.12 -6.99
N TRP A 46 5.43 8.14 -7.49
CA TRP A 46 5.47 7.72 -8.89
C TRP A 46 4.11 7.32 -9.44
N ASP A 47 3.79 7.81 -10.63
CA ASP A 47 2.52 7.56 -11.33
C ASP A 47 2.76 7.23 -12.82
N GLY A 48 3.91 6.60 -13.12
CA GLY A 48 4.27 6.23 -14.49
C GLY A 48 3.42 5.10 -15.09
N GLY A 49 2.68 4.37 -14.25
CA GLY A 49 1.73 3.34 -14.67
C GLY A 49 0.32 3.87 -14.95
N THR A 50 0.06 5.15 -14.70
CA THR A 50 -1.27 5.74 -14.80
C THR A 50 -1.68 5.95 -16.26
N THR A 51 -2.84 5.43 -16.66
CA THR A 51 -3.31 5.48 -18.06
C THR A 51 -4.34 6.56 -18.37
N ASN A 52 -4.84 7.28 -17.35
CA ASN A 52 -5.88 8.30 -17.52
C ASN A 52 -5.51 9.65 -16.87
N ARG A 53 -5.71 9.81 -15.56
CA ARG A 53 -5.48 11.08 -14.84
C ARG A 53 -4.24 10.96 -13.94
N PRO A 54 -3.08 11.53 -14.31
CA PRO A 54 -1.88 11.49 -13.48
C PRO A 54 -2.01 12.44 -12.28
N GLY A 55 -1.06 12.35 -11.34
CA GLY A 55 -1.00 13.23 -10.17
C GLY A 55 -0.61 12.50 -8.90
N ALA A 56 -0.75 11.18 -8.85
CA ALA A 56 -0.45 10.37 -7.67
C ALA A 56 1.03 10.49 -7.24
N ARG A 57 1.95 10.90 -8.13
CA ARG A 57 3.34 11.25 -7.77
C ARG A 57 3.45 12.31 -6.66
N HIS A 58 2.42 13.11 -6.43
CA HIS A 58 2.36 14.13 -5.39
C HIS A 58 1.75 13.63 -4.06
N GLY A 59 1.12 12.45 -4.07
CA GLY A 59 0.42 11.84 -2.93
C GLY A 59 1.28 11.75 -1.67
N PRO A 60 2.51 11.18 -1.72
CA PRO A 60 3.33 11.00 -0.51
C PRO A 60 3.67 12.31 0.19
N ARG A 61 3.82 13.41 -0.56
CA ARG A 61 4.08 14.73 0.03
C ARG A 61 2.85 15.27 0.76
N GLN A 62 1.67 15.15 0.15
CA GLN A 62 0.42 15.61 0.78
C GLN A 62 0.02 14.73 1.96
N MET A 63 0.27 13.42 1.89
CA MET A 63 0.04 12.52 3.03
C MET A 63 0.95 12.87 4.21
N ARG A 64 2.22 13.24 3.98
CA ARG A 64 3.09 13.75 5.07
C ARG A 64 2.51 15.00 5.71
N ASP A 65 2.10 15.98 4.91
CA ASP A 65 1.51 17.23 5.41
C ASP A 65 0.25 16.97 6.25
N LEU A 66 -0.71 16.21 5.72
CA LEU A 66 -1.97 15.90 6.40
C LEU A 66 -1.80 14.95 7.60
N SER A 67 -0.74 14.13 7.61
CA SER A 67 -0.43 13.24 8.74
C SER A 67 -0.10 14.00 10.03
N THR A 68 0.21 15.30 9.95
CA THR A 68 0.40 16.17 11.13
C THR A 68 -0.82 16.23 12.06
N MET A 69 -2.02 15.88 11.56
CA MET A 69 -3.25 15.78 12.35
C MET A 69 -3.33 14.52 13.21
N MET A 70 -2.54 13.48 12.92
CA MET A 70 -2.61 12.20 13.61
C MET A 70 -2.12 12.28 15.06
N ARG A 71 -2.66 11.40 15.92
CA ARG A 71 -2.33 11.31 17.34
C ARG A 71 -1.64 9.98 17.64
N ARG A 72 -1.07 9.85 18.85
CA ARG A 72 -0.19 8.74 19.22
C ARG A 72 -0.89 7.41 19.52
N ILE A 73 -2.17 7.44 19.88
CA ILE A 73 -2.88 6.27 20.40
C ILE A 73 -4.17 6.12 19.61
N HIS A 74 -4.43 4.91 19.13
CA HIS A 74 -5.70 4.58 18.51
C HIS A 74 -6.80 4.49 19.58
N HIS A 75 -7.83 5.33 19.50
CA HIS A 75 -8.82 5.48 20.57
C HIS A 75 -9.70 4.24 20.84
N VAL A 76 -9.92 3.38 19.84
CA VAL A 76 -10.72 2.13 20.01
C VAL A 76 -9.87 0.99 20.57
N THR A 77 -8.79 0.63 19.88
CA THR A 77 -7.93 -0.52 20.24
C THR A 77 -6.95 -0.24 21.38
N GLY A 78 -6.71 1.02 21.72
CA GLY A 78 -5.70 1.43 22.70
C GLY A 78 -4.25 1.27 22.22
N ILE A 79 -4.03 0.84 20.97
CA ILE A 79 -2.69 0.61 20.42
C ILE A 79 -1.94 1.94 20.31
N ALA A 80 -0.76 1.98 20.92
CA ALA A 80 0.21 3.06 20.82
C ALA A 80 1.42 2.57 19.99
N PRO A 81 1.43 2.70 18.65
CA PRO A 81 2.42 2.05 17.78
C PRO A 81 3.87 2.46 18.12
N TYR A 82 4.07 3.72 18.52
CA TYR A 82 5.39 4.27 18.86
C TYR A 82 5.90 3.81 20.22
N GLU A 83 5.10 3.08 20.99
CA GLU A 83 5.52 2.39 22.22
C GLU A 83 5.80 0.90 21.97
N LEU A 84 5.27 0.35 20.86
CA LEU A 84 5.38 -1.06 20.50
C LEU A 84 6.55 -1.35 19.56
N ALA A 85 6.89 -0.41 18.68
CA ALA A 85 7.95 -0.59 17.68
C ALA A 85 8.69 0.72 17.37
N ARG A 86 9.94 0.60 16.94
CA ARG A 86 10.71 1.70 16.36
C ARG A 86 10.13 2.08 15.00
N CYS A 87 9.32 3.11 14.96
CA CYS A 87 8.74 3.65 13.74
C CYS A 87 9.51 4.89 13.26
N GLY A 88 9.64 5.09 11.95
CA GLY A 88 10.28 6.30 11.42
C GLY A 88 9.98 6.55 9.94
N ASP A 89 10.14 7.80 9.51
CA ASP A 89 10.03 8.18 8.10
C ASP A 89 11.35 7.85 7.39
N LEU A 90 11.32 6.95 6.42
CA LEU A 90 12.49 6.55 5.62
C LEU A 90 12.68 7.40 4.37
N GLY A 91 11.91 8.49 4.23
CA GLY A 91 11.88 9.31 3.04
C GLY A 91 11.16 8.61 1.89
N ASP A 92 11.60 8.90 0.67
CA ASP A 92 10.98 8.37 -0.54
C ASP A 92 11.89 7.34 -1.20
N ALA A 93 11.28 6.28 -1.73
CA ALA A 93 11.92 5.44 -2.73
C ALA A 93 12.26 6.31 -3.95
N SER A 94 13.45 6.10 -4.50
CA SER A 94 13.93 6.90 -5.63
C SER A 94 13.27 6.42 -6.93
N VAL A 95 12.82 7.35 -7.78
CA VAL A 95 12.01 7.06 -8.97
C VAL A 95 12.56 7.75 -10.21
N ASN A 96 12.15 7.30 -11.39
CA ASN A 96 12.47 7.92 -12.68
C ASN A 96 11.18 8.27 -13.44
N PRO A 97 10.76 9.55 -13.45
CA PRO A 97 9.52 9.94 -14.10
C PRO A 97 9.55 9.78 -15.63
N ALA A 98 10.72 9.52 -16.24
CA ALA A 98 10.89 9.34 -17.68
C ALA A 98 11.00 7.87 -18.12
N SER A 99 11.14 6.92 -17.18
CA SER A 99 11.26 5.49 -17.51
C SER A 99 10.56 4.62 -16.47
N VAL A 100 9.59 3.84 -16.94
CA VAL A 100 8.85 2.91 -16.10
C VAL A 100 9.76 1.79 -15.61
N ASP A 101 10.52 1.15 -16.51
CA ASP A 101 11.41 0.05 -16.13
C ASP A 101 12.49 0.48 -15.13
N ASP A 102 13.09 1.65 -15.30
CA ASP A 102 14.07 2.18 -14.34
C ASP A 102 13.43 2.49 -12.98
N SER A 103 12.21 3.03 -12.97
CA SER A 103 11.47 3.26 -11.72
C SER A 103 11.19 1.94 -11.00
N LEU A 104 10.68 0.93 -11.70
CA LEU A 104 10.41 -0.39 -11.13
C LEU A 104 11.69 -0.99 -10.51
N ALA A 105 12.82 -0.94 -11.22
CA ALA A 105 14.10 -1.44 -10.73
C ALA A 105 14.62 -0.68 -9.51
N ARG A 106 14.49 0.66 -9.49
CA ARG A 106 14.95 1.51 -8.37
C ARG A 106 14.09 1.33 -7.13
N ILE A 107 12.77 1.22 -7.30
CA ILE A 107 11.83 0.94 -6.21
C ILE A 107 12.14 -0.46 -5.66
N GLU A 108 12.25 -1.49 -6.49
CA GLU A 108 12.58 -2.86 -6.04
C GLU A 108 13.89 -2.86 -5.24
N LYS A 109 14.95 -2.20 -5.74
CA LYS A 109 16.24 -2.11 -5.05
C LYS A 109 16.13 -1.42 -3.69
N PHE A 110 15.30 -0.37 -3.57
CA PHE A 110 15.06 0.31 -2.31
C PHE A 110 14.40 -0.63 -1.30
N TYR A 111 13.30 -1.29 -1.69
CA TYR A 111 12.58 -2.20 -0.81
C TYR A 111 13.38 -3.47 -0.49
N ALA A 112 14.27 -3.93 -1.37
CA ALA A 112 15.16 -5.04 -1.10
C ALA A 112 16.11 -4.73 0.07
N ARG A 113 16.60 -3.50 0.17
CA ARG A 113 17.38 -3.04 1.34
C ARG A 113 16.54 -2.96 2.61
N VAL A 114 15.33 -2.41 2.52
CA VAL A 114 14.40 -2.31 3.66
C VAL A 114 14.10 -3.70 4.21
N HIS A 115 13.75 -4.64 3.31
CA HIS A 115 13.46 -6.02 3.67
C HIS A 115 14.68 -6.75 4.25
N ALA A 116 15.88 -6.55 3.67
CA ALA A 116 17.11 -7.16 4.18
C ALA A 116 17.47 -6.69 5.59
N ALA A 117 17.06 -5.48 5.99
CA ALA A 117 17.23 -4.96 7.33
C ALA A 117 16.20 -5.53 8.34
N GLY A 118 15.21 -6.31 7.89
CA GLY A 118 14.12 -6.81 8.72
C GLY A 118 13.05 -5.76 9.03
N THR A 119 13.08 -4.62 8.35
CA THR A 119 12.10 -3.53 8.51
C THR A 119 10.82 -3.85 7.75
N ILE A 120 9.67 -3.66 8.40
CA ILE A 120 8.35 -3.79 7.78
C ILE A 120 8.01 -2.47 7.05
N PRO A 121 7.76 -2.48 5.73
CA PRO A 121 7.37 -1.28 5.00
C PRO A 121 5.90 -0.92 5.23
N LEU A 122 5.63 0.34 5.57
CA LEU A 122 4.33 0.99 5.46
C LEU A 122 4.43 2.09 4.40
N SER A 123 3.88 1.80 3.23
CA SER A 123 4.13 2.58 2.03
C SER A 123 2.97 3.50 1.69
N ALA A 124 3.30 4.73 1.31
CA ALA A 124 2.39 5.70 0.73
C ALA A 124 2.74 5.84 -0.74
N GLY A 125 1.85 5.36 -1.61
CA GLY A 125 2.12 5.23 -3.03
C GLY A 125 1.99 6.53 -3.83
N GLY A 126 2.35 6.42 -5.09
CA GLY A 126 1.63 7.06 -6.18
C GLY A 126 0.62 6.06 -6.73
N ASP A 127 0.64 5.75 -8.03
CA ASP A 127 -0.35 4.81 -8.57
C ASP A 127 -0.11 3.36 -8.13
N HIS A 128 -1.11 2.50 -8.30
CA HIS A 128 -1.12 1.14 -7.75
C HIS A 128 0.01 0.22 -8.29
N LEU A 129 0.65 0.60 -9.42
CA LEU A 129 1.78 -0.16 -9.95
C LEU A 129 3.00 -0.15 -9.00
N VAL A 130 3.11 0.82 -8.09
CA VAL A 130 4.17 0.84 -7.07
C VAL A 130 4.19 -0.41 -6.20
N THR A 131 3.08 -1.13 -6.09
CA THR A 131 2.98 -2.35 -5.28
C THR A 131 3.77 -3.52 -5.88
N LEU A 132 3.86 -3.62 -7.20
CA LEU A 132 4.60 -4.69 -7.88
C LEU A 132 6.10 -4.74 -7.50
N PRO A 133 6.89 -3.66 -7.62
CA PRO A 133 8.30 -3.68 -7.22
C PRO A 133 8.49 -3.85 -5.69
N ILE A 134 7.52 -3.45 -4.87
CA ILE A 134 7.53 -3.74 -3.42
C ILE A 134 7.42 -5.25 -3.21
N MET A 135 6.42 -5.90 -3.83
CA MET A 135 6.22 -7.35 -3.73
C MET A 135 7.43 -8.12 -4.27
N ARG A 136 8.04 -7.69 -5.39
CA ARG A 136 9.28 -8.27 -5.91
C ARG A 136 10.39 -8.27 -4.87
N ALA A 137 10.53 -7.20 -4.09
CA ALA A 137 11.57 -7.12 -3.06
C ALA A 137 11.30 -8.03 -1.85
N ILE A 138 10.05 -8.11 -1.39
CA ILE A 138 9.71 -8.78 -0.12
C ILE A 138 9.35 -10.27 -0.31
N ALA A 139 8.92 -10.69 -1.50
CA ALA A 139 8.42 -12.05 -1.76
C ALA A 139 9.28 -12.88 -2.73
N ARG A 140 10.15 -12.27 -3.54
CA ARG A 140 10.96 -13.03 -4.53
C ARG A 140 11.82 -14.08 -3.83
N ASN A 141 11.76 -15.31 -4.34
CA ASN A 141 12.42 -16.50 -3.80
C ASN A 141 11.95 -16.92 -2.39
N ARG A 142 10.74 -16.53 -1.99
CA ARG A 142 10.11 -16.93 -0.73
C ARG A 142 8.73 -17.54 -1.00
N ALA A 143 8.04 -17.95 0.07
CA ALA A 143 6.63 -18.31 -0.04
C ALA A 143 5.82 -17.10 -0.56
N PRO A 144 4.91 -17.31 -1.52
CA PRO A 144 4.05 -16.24 -2.01
C PRO A 144 3.18 -15.65 -0.89
N LEU A 145 2.87 -14.37 -0.99
CA LEU A 145 2.06 -13.67 0.00
C LEU A 145 0.56 -13.95 -0.24
N GLY A 146 -0.24 -13.88 0.83
CA GLY A 146 -1.65 -13.54 0.72
C GLY A 146 -1.85 -12.03 0.54
N LEU A 147 -3.04 -11.62 0.13
CA LEU A 147 -3.39 -10.21 -0.10
C LEU A 147 -4.82 -9.93 0.36
N VAL A 148 -4.98 -8.88 1.17
CA VAL A 148 -6.25 -8.17 1.30
C VAL A 148 -6.15 -6.89 0.48
N HIS A 149 -7.01 -6.75 -0.52
CA HIS A 149 -6.99 -5.68 -1.50
C HIS A 149 -8.31 -4.89 -1.44
N PHE A 150 -8.23 -3.61 -1.05
CA PHE A 150 -9.37 -2.69 -1.09
C PHE A 150 -9.22 -1.76 -2.29
N ASP A 151 -10.17 -1.81 -3.21
CA ASP A 151 -10.07 -1.10 -4.50
C ASP A 151 -11.44 -1.10 -5.20
N ALA A 152 -11.68 -0.14 -6.10
CA ALA A 152 -12.79 -0.20 -7.04
C ALA A 152 -12.52 -1.17 -8.23
N HIS A 153 -11.26 -1.48 -8.50
CA HIS A 153 -10.74 -2.22 -9.65
C HIS A 153 -9.98 -3.48 -9.21
N SER A 154 -9.95 -4.48 -10.08
CA SER A 154 -9.25 -5.73 -9.76
C SER A 154 -7.74 -5.64 -9.99
N ASP A 155 -7.27 -4.70 -10.81
CA ASP A 155 -5.84 -4.52 -11.12
C ASP A 155 -5.12 -5.81 -11.58
N THR A 156 -5.88 -6.65 -12.30
CA THR A 156 -5.44 -7.95 -12.84
C THR A 156 -5.50 -8.04 -14.36
N TRP A 157 -5.52 -6.90 -15.05
CA TRP A 157 -5.52 -6.90 -16.50
C TRP A 157 -4.18 -7.34 -17.09
N ASP A 158 -4.19 -7.72 -18.37
CA ASP A 158 -2.97 -8.16 -19.05
C ASP A 158 -2.15 -6.99 -19.62
N THR A 159 -2.70 -6.31 -20.61
CA THR A 159 -1.96 -5.28 -21.33
C THR A 159 -2.83 -4.07 -21.58
N TYR A 160 -2.15 -2.95 -21.78
CA TYR A 160 -2.74 -1.71 -22.26
C TYR A 160 -2.03 -1.27 -23.54
N PHE A 161 -2.76 -0.59 -24.44
CA PHE A 161 -2.22 0.07 -25.63
C PHE A 161 -1.22 -0.78 -26.45
N GLY A 162 -1.58 -2.04 -26.71
CA GLY A 162 -0.70 -3.04 -27.33
C GLY A 162 -0.14 -3.99 -26.29
N ASP A 163 1.17 -4.17 -26.28
CA ASP A 163 1.86 -5.14 -25.40
C ASP A 163 2.39 -4.50 -24.11
N TYR A 164 1.89 -3.33 -23.71
CA TYR A 164 2.38 -2.66 -22.51
C TYR A 164 1.87 -3.35 -21.24
N LYS A 165 2.78 -4.00 -20.51
CA LYS A 165 2.47 -4.92 -19.39
C LYS A 165 2.47 -4.28 -18.00
N TYR A 166 2.90 -3.02 -17.88
CA TYR A 166 3.16 -2.35 -16.61
C TYR A 166 2.37 -1.05 -16.49
N THR A 167 1.10 -1.17 -16.12
CA THR A 167 0.23 -0.05 -15.74
C THR A 167 -0.34 -0.27 -14.34
N HIS A 168 -0.97 0.76 -13.78
CA HIS A 168 -1.66 0.65 -12.49
C HIS A 168 -2.76 -0.44 -12.48
N GLY A 169 -3.34 -0.81 -13.63
CA GLY A 169 -4.32 -1.89 -13.73
C GLY A 169 -3.75 -3.32 -13.90
N THR A 170 -2.43 -3.50 -13.84
CA THR A 170 -1.76 -4.79 -14.04
C THR A 170 -0.94 -5.38 -12.86
N PRO A 171 -0.70 -4.69 -11.72
CA PRO A 171 0.31 -5.11 -10.75
C PRO A 171 0.05 -6.50 -10.17
N PHE A 172 -1.20 -6.85 -9.88
CA PHE A 172 -1.51 -8.12 -9.22
C PHE A 172 -1.50 -9.31 -10.17
N ARG A 173 -1.80 -9.08 -11.46
CA ARG A 173 -1.57 -10.12 -12.46
C ARG A 173 -0.09 -10.45 -12.58
N ARG A 174 0.77 -9.43 -12.68
CA ARG A 174 2.22 -9.63 -12.71
C ARG A 174 2.71 -10.33 -11.44
N ALA A 175 2.20 -9.92 -10.28
CA ALA A 175 2.60 -10.53 -9.01
C ALA A 175 2.24 -12.02 -8.91
N VAL A 176 1.08 -12.45 -9.44
CA VAL A 176 0.73 -13.88 -9.53
C VAL A 176 1.60 -14.61 -10.54
N GLU A 177 1.78 -14.06 -11.74
CA GLU A 177 2.63 -14.68 -12.79
C GLU A 177 4.09 -14.82 -12.35
N GLU A 178 4.60 -13.89 -11.54
CA GLU A 178 5.94 -13.92 -10.96
C GLU A 178 6.04 -14.78 -9.68
N GLY A 179 4.95 -15.41 -9.24
CA GLY A 179 4.91 -16.26 -8.04
C GLY A 179 5.10 -15.49 -6.72
N LEU A 180 4.79 -14.18 -6.72
CA LEU A 180 4.87 -13.31 -5.55
C LEU A 180 3.59 -13.36 -4.71
N LEU A 181 2.45 -13.65 -5.35
CA LEU A 181 1.14 -13.83 -4.72
C LEU A 181 0.59 -15.24 -4.93
N ASP A 182 -0.04 -15.77 -3.89
CA ASP A 182 -0.85 -16.98 -4.00
C ASP A 182 -2.30 -16.54 -4.27
N PRO A 183 -2.83 -16.71 -5.49
CA PRO A 183 -4.15 -16.20 -5.85
C PRO A 183 -5.27 -16.79 -4.98
N LYS A 184 -5.08 -17.97 -4.39
CA LYS A 184 -6.08 -18.58 -3.47
C LYS A 184 -6.11 -17.93 -2.09
N ARG A 185 -5.11 -17.10 -1.78
CA ARG A 185 -5.01 -16.28 -0.57
C ARG A 185 -5.17 -14.80 -0.90
N VAL A 186 -5.80 -14.45 -2.02
CA VAL A 186 -6.13 -13.08 -2.40
C VAL A 186 -7.64 -12.86 -2.24
N VAL A 187 -7.99 -11.81 -1.50
CA VAL A 187 -9.35 -11.26 -1.43
C VAL A 187 -9.35 -9.81 -1.89
N GLN A 188 -10.24 -9.49 -2.83
CA GLN A 188 -10.46 -8.13 -3.37
C GLN A 188 -11.83 -7.64 -2.92
N ILE A 189 -11.91 -6.41 -2.43
CA ILE A 189 -13.09 -5.88 -1.74
C ILE A 189 -13.43 -4.51 -2.30
N GLY A 190 -14.65 -4.37 -2.83
CA GLY A 190 -15.19 -3.09 -3.30
C GLY A 190 -15.25 -2.93 -4.82
N ILE A 191 -14.99 -4.01 -5.57
CA ILE A 191 -14.93 -4.00 -7.04
C ILE A 191 -16.26 -3.51 -7.63
N ARG A 192 -16.21 -2.49 -8.49
CA ARG A 192 -17.39 -1.87 -9.09
C ARG A 192 -17.06 -1.10 -10.38
N GLY A 193 -18.09 -0.52 -10.99
CA GLY A 193 -17.95 0.34 -12.17
C GLY A 193 -18.30 -0.36 -13.47
N SER A 194 -18.34 0.42 -14.56
CA SER A 194 -18.60 -0.13 -15.89
C SER A 194 -17.42 -0.95 -16.38
N LEU A 195 -17.70 -2.14 -16.89
CA LEU A 195 -16.67 -3.02 -17.43
C LEU A 195 -16.30 -2.61 -18.86
N TYR A 196 -15.04 -2.85 -19.24
CA TYR A 196 -14.62 -2.75 -20.64
C TYR A 196 -15.13 -3.95 -21.43
N ASN A 197 -15.03 -5.15 -20.85
CA ASN A 197 -15.54 -6.39 -21.40
C ASN A 197 -16.39 -7.13 -20.36
N ARG A 198 -17.23 -8.07 -20.80
CA ARG A 198 -18.07 -8.88 -19.87
C ARG A 198 -17.24 -9.72 -18.89
N ASP A 199 -15.97 -9.95 -19.21
CA ASP A 199 -15.09 -10.90 -18.54
C ASP A 199 -13.96 -10.21 -17.76
N ASP A 200 -14.08 -8.92 -17.41
CA ASP A 200 -13.00 -8.13 -16.76
C ASP A 200 -12.46 -8.77 -15.47
N ASN A 201 -13.30 -9.49 -14.72
CA ASN A 201 -12.90 -10.22 -13.50
C ASN A 201 -12.66 -11.71 -13.72
N ALA A 202 -12.87 -12.22 -14.93
CA ALA A 202 -12.82 -13.66 -15.21
C ALA A 202 -11.44 -14.25 -14.96
N TRP A 203 -10.36 -13.50 -15.24
CA TRP A 203 -9.01 -13.96 -14.98
C TRP A 203 -8.74 -14.12 -13.48
N ALA A 204 -9.07 -13.12 -12.65
CA ALA A 204 -8.90 -13.18 -11.19
C ALA A 204 -9.66 -14.36 -10.58
N ILE A 205 -10.93 -14.54 -10.98
CA ILE A 205 -11.78 -15.67 -10.54
C ILE A 205 -11.18 -17.00 -10.99
N ALA A 206 -10.71 -17.10 -12.24
CA ALA A 206 -10.10 -18.32 -12.77
C ALA A 206 -8.79 -18.71 -12.07
N GLN A 207 -8.03 -17.73 -11.55
CA GLN A 207 -6.86 -18.01 -10.71
C GLN A 207 -7.22 -18.45 -9.27
N GLY A 208 -8.48 -18.28 -8.86
CA GLY A 208 -8.98 -18.63 -7.53
C GLY A 208 -8.99 -17.46 -6.54
N MET A 209 -8.91 -16.21 -7.02
CA MET A 209 -9.06 -15.04 -6.16
C MET A 209 -10.50 -14.89 -5.69
N ARG A 210 -10.69 -14.45 -4.44
CA ARG A 210 -11.99 -14.08 -3.90
C ARG A 210 -12.30 -12.63 -4.25
N VAL A 211 -13.23 -12.40 -5.18
CA VAL A 211 -13.66 -11.06 -5.58
C VAL A 211 -14.99 -10.73 -4.90
N ILE A 212 -15.00 -9.77 -3.98
CA ILE A 212 -16.19 -9.21 -3.32
C ILE A 212 -16.52 -7.90 -4.03
N THR A 213 -17.58 -7.88 -4.83
CA THR A 213 -18.04 -6.65 -5.49
C THR A 213 -18.66 -5.70 -4.47
N ILE A 214 -18.86 -4.43 -4.84
CA ILE A 214 -19.48 -3.46 -3.93
C ILE A 214 -20.91 -3.86 -3.54
N GLU A 215 -21.66 -4.49 -4.45
CA GLU A 215 -23.02 -4.98 -4.19
C GLU A 215 -22.98 -6.09 -3.14
N GLU A 216 -22.10 -7.09 -3.32
CA GLU A 216 -21.93 -8.16 -2.36
C GLU A 216 -21.42 -7.65 -1.00
N TYR A 217 -20.53 -6.66 -1.00
CA TYR A 217 -20.07 -6.01 0.23
C TYR A 217 -21.25 -5.44 1.05
N PHE A 218 -22.21 -4.78 0.39
CA PHE A 218 -23.39 -4.24 1.06
C PHE A 218 -24.38 -5.33 1.50
N ASP A 219 -24.53 -6.41 0.72
CA ASP A 219 -25.39 -7.54 1.08
C ASP A 219 -24.86 -8.32 2.29
N LEU A 220 -23.54 -8.55 2.36
CA LEU A 220 -22.87 -9.26 3.46
C LEU A 220 -22.73 -8.40 4.71
N GLY A 221 -22.41 -7.12 4.53
CA GLY A 221 -22.03 -6.20 5.60
C GLY A 221 -20.60 -6.42 6.12
N VAL A 222 -20.11 -5.43 6.87
CA VAL A 222 -18.70 -5.31 7.28
C VAL A 222 -18.20 -6.54 8.04
N GLU A 223 -18.97 -7.07 8.99
CA GLU A 223 -18.54 -8.18 9.84
C GLU A 223 -18.28 -9.47 9.04
N GLN A 224 -19.17 -9.78 8.09
CA GLN A 224 -19.03 -10.98 7.25
C GLN A 224 -17.92 -10.81 6.22
N VAL A 225 -17.75 -9.62 5.65
CA VAL A 225 -16.63 -9.31 4.74
C VAL A 225 -15.30 -9.47 5.47
N ILE A 226 -15.18 -8.99 6.72
CA ILE A 226 -13.97 -9.18 7.53
C ILE A 226 -13.74 -10.67 7.82
N ALA A 227 -14.78 -11.42 8.17
CA ALA A 227 -14.67 -12.86 8.42
C ALA A 227 -14.20 -13.63 7.17
N GLU A 228 -14.77 -13.32 6.01
CA GLU A 228 -14.39 -13.90 4.72
C GLU A 228 -12.95 -13.53 4.35
N ALA A 229 -12.56 -12.25 4.50
CA ALA A 229 -11.20 -11.81 4.21
C ALA A 229 -10.18 -12.57 5.06
N ARG A 230 -10.46 -12.75 6.36
CA ARG A 230 -9.62 -13.54 7.28
C ARG A 230 -9.59 -15.02 6.91
N HIS A 231 -10.71 -15.59 6.47
CA HIS A 231 -10.76 -16.97 5.99
C HIS A 231 -9.83 -17.17 4.80
N VAL A 232 -9.98 -16.34 3.76
CA VAL A 232 -9.22 -16.43 2.51
C VAL A 232 -7.72 -16.31 2.77
N VAL A 233 -7.30 -15.31 3.55
CA VAL A 233 -5.87 -15.08 3.81
C VAL A 233 -5.30 -15.97 4.90
N GLY A 234 -6.10 -16.64 5.74
CA GLY A 234 -5.63 -17.54 6.80
C GLY A 234 -4.49 -16.97 7.66
N ASP A 235 -3.56 -17.85 8.09
CA ASP A 235 -2.49 -17.49 9.04
C ASP A 235 -1.11 -17.23 8.39
N GLY A 236 -0.97 -17.44 7.07
CA GLY A 236 0.28 -17.17 6.36
C GLY A 236 0.61 -15.68 6.22
N PRO A 237 1.81 -15.34 5.72
CA PRO A 237 2.20 -13.96 5.45
C PRO A 237 1.21 -13.27 4.50
N THR A 238 0.74 -12.08 4.87
CA THR A 238 -0.30 -11.37 4.13
C THR A 238 0.05 -9.89 4.00
N TYR A 239 -0.10 -9.36 2.80
CA TYR A 239 0.01 -7.94 2.49
C TYR A 239 -1.37 -7.29 2.50
N VAL A 240 -1.44 -6.01 2.86
CA VAL A 240 -2.66 -5.20 2.73
C VAL A 240 -2.36 -4.08 1.76
N SER A 241 -3.10 -4.03 0.65
CA SER A 241 -3.07 -2.91 -0.28
C SER A 241 -4.42 -2.19 -0.24
N PHE A 242 -4.37 -0.87 -0.08
CA PHE A 242 -5.55 -0.02 0.04
C PHE A 242 -5.46 1.07 -1.02
N ASP A 243 -6.24 0.93 -2.08
CA ASP A 243 -6.50 2.01 -3.04
C ASP A 243 -7.62 2.91 -2.48
N VAL A 244 -7.39 4.22 -2.54
CA VAL A 244 -8.36 5.19 -2.06
C VAL A 244 -9.57 5.31 -2.97
N ASP A 245 -9.48 4.89 -4.24
CA ASP A 245 -10.62 4.85 -5.15
C ASP A 245 -11.67 3.79 -4.78
N GLY A 246 -11.32 2.85 -3.89
CA GLY A 246 -12.25 1.93 -3.25
C GLY A 246 -13.32 2.68 -2.44
N LEU A 247 -13.00 3.87 -1.93
CA LEU A 247 -13.94 4.77 -1.26
C LEU A 247 -14.84 5.49 -2.27
N ASP A 248 -16.02 5.93 -1.81
CA ASP A 248 -16.86 6.81 -2.63
C ASP A 248 -16.13 8.14 -2.93
N PRO A 249 -16.23 8.69 -4.15
CA PRO A 249 -15.61 9.98 -4.50
C PRO A 249 -16.00 11.15 -3.59
N ALA A 250 -17.12 11.07 -2.87
CA ALA A 250 -17.47 12.05 -1.84
C ALA A 250 -16.43 12.12 -0.70
N TYR A 251 -15.69 11.04 -0.45
CA TYR A 251 -14.65 10.94 0.57
C TYR A 251 -13.23 10.95 -0.02
N ALA A 252 -13.04 10.37 -1.20
CA ALA A 252 -11.75 10.31 -1.90
C ALA A 252 -11.82 10.95 -3.30
N PRO A 253 -12.05 12.27 -3.42
CA PRO A 253 -12.18 12.93 -4.73
C PRO A 253 -10.86 13.04 -5.51
N GLY A 254 -9.71 12.91 -4.83
CA GLY A 254 -8.38 13.06 -5.40
C GLY A 254 -7.73 11.71 -5.71
N THR A 255 -8.29 11.00 -6.70
CA THR A 255 -7.82 9.68 -7.15
C THR A 255 -7.99 9.47 -8.65
#